data_AF-A0A3P7FJ46-F1
#
_entry.id   AF-A0A3P7FJ46-F1
#
_cell.length_a   1.000
_cell.length_b   1.000
_cell.length_c   1.000
_cell.angle_alpha   90.00
_cell.angle_beta   90.00
_cell.angle_gamma   90.00
#
_symmetry.space_group_name_H-M   'P 1'
#
loop_
_entity.id
_entity.type
_entity.pdbx_description
1 polymer ?
#
loop_
_entity_poly.entity_id
_entity_poly.type
_entity_poly.pdbx_seq_one_letter_code
_entity_poly.pdbx_strand_id
1 'polypeptide(L)'
;MEKDIVSETSGDFRRILVAMLQAQRDENPQVNQTQVEVDVDALYESGEGRVGTEESRFTQIFSQRSFPHIKEIAKTYANRYKKTIYEAIRSETSGNYCETLVTIVSYAEDQISLFVNWLQDSMAGLGTRDDDLIRLILSWAEVISTLDSVFPTYQRKTNKLLTNAIESETSGDYKRMLISIVEGNA
;
A
#
# COMPACT_ATOMS: atom_id res chain seq x y z
N MET A 1 10.64 2.59 19.09
CA MET A 1 10.21 2.40 17.70
C MET A 1 11.38 2.10 16.77
N GLU A 2 12.28 3.03 16.44
CA GLU A 2 13.39 2.71 15.50
C GLU A 2 14.29 1.56 16.00
N LYS A 3 14.68 1.59 17.28
CA LYS A 3 15.46 0.50 17.89
C LYS A 3 14.78 -0.87 17.75
N ASP A 4 13.46 -0.91 17.91
CA ASP A 4 12.67 -2.13 17.81
C ASP A 4 12.60 -2.63 16.36
N ILE A 5 12.42 -1.72 15.39
CA ILE A 5 12.51 -2.09 13.97
C ILE A 5 13.89 -2.66 13.64
N VAL A 6 14.96 -2.03 14.14
CA VAL A 6 16.32 -2.47 13.88
C VAL A 6 16.62 -3.85 14.49
N SER A 7 16.05 -4.17 15.65
CA SER A 7 16.22 -5.48 16.30
C SER A 7 15.38 -6.59 15.66
N GLU A 8 14.15 -6.27 15.24
CA GLU A 8 13.18 -7.27 14.74
C GLU A 8 13.22 -7.47 13.21
N THR A 9 14.01 -6.68 12.48
CA THR A 9 14.09 -6.77 11.01
C THR A 9 15.53 -6.74 10.50
N SER A 10 15.71 -7.20 9.25
CA SER A 10 17.03 -7.28 8.61
C SER A 10 16.98 -6.93 7.12
N GLY A 11 18.17 -6.80 6.50
CA GLY A 11 18.32 -6.57 5.06
C GLY A 11 17.66 -5.28 4.58
N ASP A 12 17.20 -5.29 3.32
CA ASP A 12 16.54 -4.15 2.68
C ASP A 12 15.17 -3.84 3.26
N PHE A 13 14.48 -4.87 3.79
CA PHE A 13 13.24 -4.68 4.51
C PHE A 13 13.43 -3.76 5.73
N ARG A 14 14.49 -3.97 6.53
CA ARG A 14 14.84 -3.03 7.60
C ARG A 14 15.13 -1.64 7.07
N ARG A 15 15.93 -1.54 5.99
CA ARG A 15 16.38 -0.26 5.44
C ARG A 15 15.20 0.62 5.04
N ILE A 16 14.21 0.06 4.34
CA ILE A 16 13.04 0.83 3.92
C ILE A 16 12.15 1.22 5.10
N LEU A 17 11.96 0.34 6.09
CA LEU A 17 11.19 0.69 7.29
C LEU A 17 11.84 1.84 8.07
N VAL A 18 13.17 1.79 8.25
CA VAL A 18 13.92 2.88 8.89
C VAL A 18 13.83 4.16 8.07
N ALA A 19 13.91 4.09 6.73
CA ALA A 19 13.77 5.25 5.86
C ALA A 19 12.37 5.89 5.96
N MET A 20 11.31 5.07 5.99
CA MET A 20 9.94 5.54 6.18
C MET A 20 9.73 6.17 7.56
N LEU A 21 10.37 5.63 8.60
CA LEU A 21 10.32 6.20 9.95
C LEU A 21 10.91 7.60 10.06
N GLN A 22 11.81 7.99 9.16
CA GLN A 22 12.35 9.36 9.16
C GLN A 22 11.30 10.41 8.75
N ALA A 23 10.14 9.99 8.23
CA ALA A 23 9.04 10.87 7.82
C ALA A 23 9.48 12.00 6.86
N GLN A 24 10.39 11.68 5.94
CA GLN A 24 10.94 12.62 4.94
C GLN A 24 10.25 12.49 3.56
N ARG A 25 9.05 11.92 3.50
CA ARG A 25 8.31 11.84 2.25
C ARG A 25 7.87 13.24 1.84
N ASP A 26 8.07 13.59 0.58
CA ASP A 26 7.56 14.83 0.01
C ASP A 26 6.03 14.83 0.04
N GLU A 27 5.45 15.88 0.63
CA GLU A 27 4.00 16.08 0.74
C GLU A 27 3.45 16.99 -0.37
N ASN A 28 4.32 17.48 -1.28
CA ASN A 28 3.88 18.33 -2.38
C ASN A 28 2.98 17.55 -3.35
N PRO A 29 1.73 18.02 -3.58
CA PRO A 29 0.82 17.37 -4.51
C PRO A 29 1.20 17.62 -5.98
N GLN A 30 2.07 18.60 -6.26
CA GLN A 30 2.49 18.93 -7.63
C GLN A 30 3.54 17.93 -8.12
N VAL A 31 3.32 17.41 -9.33
CA VAL A 31 4.23 16.45 -9.97
C VAL A 31 5.19 17.20 -10.89
N ASN A 32 6.49 17.03 -10.66
CA ASN A 32 7.52 17.52 -11.56
C ASN A 32 7.83 16.44 -12.61
N GLN A 33 7.30 16.62 -13.82
CA GLN A 33 7.45 15.63 -14.90
C GLN A 33 8.92 15.33 -15.23
N THR A 34 9.81 16.35 -15.25
CA THR A 34 11.23 16.11 -15.50
C THR A 34 11.85 15.20 -14.46
N GLN A 35 11.49 15.39 -13.18
CA GLN A 35 11.95 14.52 -12.11
C GLN A 35 11.34 13.10 -12.20
N VAL A 36 10.10 12.96 -12.68
CA VAL A 36 9.51 11.64 -12.96
C VAL A 36 10.35 10.89 -13.99
N GLU A 37 10.71 11.53 -15.10
CA GLU A 37 11.54 10.89 -16.13
C GLU A 37 12.88 10.42 -15.56
N VAL A 38 13.54 11.27 -14.75
CA VAL A 38 14.81 10.95 -14.08
C VAL A 38 14.66 9.78 -13.12
N ASP A 39 13.60 9.74 -12.32
CA ASP A 39 13.38 8.65 -11.37
C ASP A 39 13.01 7.33 -12.07
N VAL A 40 12.25 7.40 -13.17
CA VAL A 40 11.92 6.23 -14.01
C VAL A 40 13.17 5.61 -14.61
N ASP A 41 14.05 6.44 -15.20
CA ASP A 41 15.32 5.96 -15.76
C ASP A 41 16.21 5.39 -14.65
N ALA A 42 16.28 6.07 -13.50
CA ALA A 42 17.07 5.59 -12.37
C ALA A 42 16.56 4.25 -11.82
N LEU A 43 15.25 4.01 -11.77
CA LEU A 43 14.69 2.72 -11.35
C LEU A 43 15.04 1.60 -12.33
N TYR A 44 14.96 1.87 -13.63
CA TYR A 44 15.34 0.91 -14.66
C TYR A 44 16.83 0.58 -14.60
N GLU A 45 17.69 1.60 -14.62
CA GLU A 45 19.14 1.45 -14.54
C GLU A 45 19.59 0.73 -13.26
N SER A 46 18.84 0.88 -12.17
CA SER A 46 19.11 0.25 -10.87
C SER A 46 18.52 -1.15 -10.72
N GLY A 47 17.72 -1.62 -11.67
CA GLY A 47 17.13 -2.95 -11.68
C GLY A 47 17.35 -3.63 -13.01
N GLU A 48 16.33 -3.65 -13.86
CA GLU A 48 16.33 -4.41 -15.12
C GLU A 48 17.42 -4.01 -16.12
N GLY A 49 17.96 -2.79 -16.02
CA GLY A 49 19.04 -2.28 -16.86
C GLY A 49 20.43 -2.78 -16.48
N ARG A 50 20.57 -3.59 -15.40
CA ARG A 50 21.86 -4.09 -14.91
C ARG A 50 21.78 -5.55 -14.44
N VAL A 51 22.94 -6.12 -14.12
CA VAL A 51 23.00 -7.42 -13.43
C VAL A 51 22.91 -7.19 -11.92
N GLY A 52 21.93 -7.84 -11.29
CA GLY A 52 21.57 -7.61 -9.90
C GLY A 52 20.76 -6.32 -9.73
N THR A 53 20.47 -5.94 -8.50
CA THR A 53 19.60 -4.80 -8.19
C THR A 53 20.32 -3.85 -7.23
N GLU A 54 20.08 -2.56 -7.36
CA GLU A 54 20.52 -1.54 -6.41
C GLU A 54 19.35 -1.13 -5.52
N GLU A 55 19.10 -1.92 -4.47
CA GLU A 55 17.93 -1.77 -3.59
C GLU A 55 17.91 -0.40 -2.89
N SER A 56 19.07 0.19 -2.61
CA SER A 56 19.16 1.53 -2.03
C SER A 56 18.47 2.59 -2.88
N ARG A 57 18.54 2.48 -4.22
CA ARG A 57 17.90 3.45 -5.12
C ARG A 57 16.39 3.31 -5.11
N PHE A 58 15.90 2.07 -5.12
CA PHE A 58 14.47 1.78 -4.94
C PHE A 58 13.97 2.32 -3.59
N THR A 59 14.68 2.01 -2.50
CA THR A 59 14.34 2.51 -1.16
C THR A 59 14.28 4.03 -1.13
N GLN A 60 15.27 4.72 -1.69
CA GLN A 60 15.30 6.18 -1.71
C GLN A 60 14.07 6.76 -2.43
N ILE A 61 13.79 6.31 -3.66
CA ILE A 61 12.70 6.83 -4.47
C ILE A 61 11.35 6.54 -3.81
N PHE A 62 11.10 5.28 -3.44
CA PHE A 62 9.80 4.87 -2.91
C PHE A 62 9.53 5.34 -1.49
N SER A 63 10.55 5.63 -0.67
CA SER A 63 10.35 6.19 0.68
C SER A 63 10.19 7.73 0.69
N GLN A 64 10.77 8.44 -0.28
CA GLN A 64 10.86 9.91 -0.24
C GLN A 64 9.96 10.65 -1.24
N ARG A 65 9.62 10.06 -2.40
CA ARG A 65 8.76 10.76 -3.38
C ARG A 65 7.32 10.85 -2.91
N SER A 66 6.62 11.92 -3.28
CA SER A 66 5.19 12.06 -2.97
C SER A 66 4.37 10.96 -3.65
N PHE A 67 3.22 10.61 -3.08
CA PHE A 67 2.36 9.59 -3.69
C PHE A 67 1.88 9.98 -5.11
N PRO A 68 1.49 11.25 -5.40
CA PRO A 68 1.20 11.66 -6.78
C PRO A 68 2.38 11.45 -7.74
N HIS A 69 3.61 11.70 -7.28
CA HIS A 69 4.81 11.48 -8.07
C HIS A 69 5.07 9.99 -8.33
N ILE A 70 4.91 9.13 -7.31
CA ILE A 70 5.05 7.67 -7.45
C ILE A 70 4.01 7.11 -8.42
N LYS A 71 2.78 7.62 -8.39
CA LYS A 71 1.73 7.26 -9.35
C LYS A 71 2.13 7.59 -10.78
N GLU A 72 2.71 8.77 -11.02
CA GLU A 72 3.18 9.13 -12.36
C GLU A 72 4.44 8.36 -12.79
N ILE A 73 5.31 7.98 -11.85
CA ILE A 73 6.41 7.02 -12.10
C ILE A 73 5.85 5.70 -12.61
N ALA A 74 4.85 5.12 -11.95
CA ALA A 74 4.26 3.83 -12.33
C ALA A 74 3.74 3.86 -13.78
N LYS A 75 3.01 4.93 -14.13
CA LYS A 75 2.49 5.17 -15.48
C LYS A 75 3.61 5.38 -16.51
N THR A 76 4.58 6.23 -16.19
CA THR A 76 5.67 6.58 -17.11
C THR A 76 6.60 5.39 -17.35
N TYR A 77 6.91 4.61 -16.32
CA TYR A 77 7.70 3.38 -16.42
C TYR A 77 7.05 2.37 -17.36
N ALA A 78 5.74 2.11 -17.19
CA ALA A 78 4.99 1.21 -18.06
C ALA A 78 4.98 1.66 -19.52
N ASN A 79 4.82 2.97 -19.75
CA ASN A 79 4.83 3.53 -21.10
C ASN A 79 6.20 3.44 -21.76
N ARG A 80 7.29 3.66 -21.01
CA ARG A 80 8.66 3.69 -21.52
C ARG A 80 9.23 2.30 -21.75
N TYR A 81 9.18 1.43 -20.74
CA TYR A 81 9.84 0.12 -20.75
C TYR A 81 8.92 -1.03 -21.13
N LYS A 82 7.64 -0.76 -21.39
CA LYS A 82 6.62 -1.76 -21.80
C LYS A 82 6.46 -2.91 -20.81
N LYS A 83 6.81 -2.65 -19.54
CA LYS A 83 6.66 -3.52 -18.40
C LYS A 83 6.18 -2.68 -17.22
N THR A 84 5.25 -3.19 -16.43
CA THR A 84 4.73 -2.44 -15.28
C THR A 84 5.80 -2.31 -14.21
N ILE A 85 5.72 -1.24 -13.41
CA ILE A 85 6.62 -1.08 -12.27
C ILE A 85 6.48 -2.23 -11.25
N TYR A 86 5.29 -2.82 -11.15
CA TYR A 86 5.03 -4.00 -10.32
C TYR A 86 5.83 -5.21 -10.79
N GLU A 87 5.82 -5.50 -12.08
CA GLU A 87 6.59 -6.60 -12.66
C GLU A 87 8.09 -6.36 -12.54
N ALA A 88 8.55 -5.10 -12.67
CA ALA A 88 9.95 -4.74 -12.48
C ALA A 88 10.39 -4.96 -11.02
N ILE A 89 9.62 -4.46 -10.04
CA ILE A 89 9.90 -4.68 -8.62
C ILE A 89 9.93 -6.19 -8.30
N ARG A 90 8.96 -6.95 -8.81
CA ARG A 90 8.85 -8.40 -8.54
C ARG A 90 9.91 -9.25 -9.25
N SER A 91 10.50 -8.79 -10.34
CA SER A 91 11.64 -9.50 -10.97
C SER A 91 12.98 -9.21 -10.29
N GLU A 92 13.12 -8.04 -9.67
CA GLU A 92 14.38 -7.55 -9.11
C GLU A 92 14.48 -7.77 -7.59
N THR A 93 13.36 -7.84 -6.88
CA THR A 93 13.34 -7.91 -5.42
C THR A 93 12.50 -9.08 -4.93
N SER A 94 12.65 -9.45 -3.65
CA SER A 94 11.90 -10.56 -3.06
C SER A 94 11.51 -10.32 -1.60
N GLY A 95 10.68 -11.21 -1.07
CA GLY A 95 10.25 -11.21 0.34
C GLY A 95 9.54 -9.92 0.76
N ASN A 96 9.67 -9.58 2.04
CA ASN A 96 8.96 -8.43 2.62
C ASN A 96 9.40 -7.09 2.02
N TYR A 97 10.62 -6.99 1.51
CA TYR A 97 11.09 -5.79 0.83
C TYR A 97 10.30 -5.56 -0.46
N CYS A 98 10.17 -6.59 -1.31
CA CYS A 98 9.34 -6.55 -2.52
C CYS A 98 7.90 -6.17 -2.21
N GLU A 99 7.26 -6.84 -1.25
CA GLU A 99 5.86 -6.57 -0.90
C GLU A 99 5.67 -5.16 -0.33
N THR A 100 6.67 -4.61 0.38
CA THR A 100 6.64 -3.21 0.84
C THR A 100 6.65 -2.24 -0.33
N LEU A 101 7.55 -2.43 -1.30
CA LEU A 101 7.63 -1.59 -2.50
C LEU A 101 6.34 -1.64 -3.33
N VAL A 102 5.82 -2.85 -3.56
CA VAL A 102 4.54 -3.05 -4.25
C VAL A 102 3.40 -2.33 -3.51
N THR A 103 3.35 -2.46 -2.18
CA THR A 103 2.34 -1.80 -1.36
C THR A 103 2.41 -0.28 -1.47
N ILE A 104 3.60 0.31 -1.48
CA ILE A 104 3.78 1.75 -1.66
C ILE A 104 3.23 2.21 -3.02
N VAL A 105 3.52 1.47 -4.10
CA VAL A 105 2.99 1.80 -5.43
C VAL A 105 1.48 1.64 -5.48
N SER A 106 0.93 0.55 -4.93
CA SER A 106 -0.53 0.33 -4.90
C SER A 106 -1.25 1.42 -4.10
N TYR A 107 -0.67 1.86 -2.99
CA TYR A 107 -1.22 2.97 -2.20
C TYR A 107 -1.20 4.27 -3.01
N ALA A 108 -0.11 4.54 -3.73
CA ALA A 108 0.02 5.73 -4.58
C ALA A 108 -1.00 5.76 -5.73
N GLU A 109 -1.28 4.60 -6.35
CA GLU A 109 -2.20 4.52 -7.48
C GLU A 109 -3.67 4.60 -7.06
N ASP A 110 -4.07 3.79 -6.07
CA ASP A 110 -5.44 3.67 -5.59
C ASP A 110 -5.49 3.15 -4.15
N GLN A 111 -5.40 4.11 -3.22
CA GLN A 111 -5.47 3.88 -1.78
C GLN A 111 -6.74 3.12 -1.34
N ILE A 112 -7.90 3.42 -1.93
CA ILE A 112 -9.19 2.80 -1.54
C ILE A 112 -9.25 1.36 -2.02
N SER A 113 -8.80 1.11 -3.25
CA SER A 113 -8.70 -0.23 -3.82
C SER A 113 -7.77 -1.13 -3.01
N LEU A 114 -6.61 -0.61 -2.57
CA LEU A 114 -5.68 -1.34 -1.71
C LEU A 114 -6.30 -1.66 -0.34
N PHE A 115 -6.95 -0.69 0.28
CA PHE A 115 -7.63 -0.88 1.56
C PHE A 115 -8.72 -1.95 1.50
N VAL A 116 -9.54 -1.93 0.44
CA VAL A 116 -10.57 -2.95 0.20
C VAL A 116 -9.94 -4.35 0.05
N ASN A 117 -8.78 -4.46 -0.59
CA ASN A 117 -8.07 -5.74 -0.68
C ASN A 117 -7.66 -6.23 0.71
N TRP A 118 -7.11 -5.35 1.56
CA TRP A 118 -6.74 -5.73 2.93
C TRP A 118 -7.94 -6.15 3.77
N LEU A 119 -9.08 -5.46 3.65
CA LEU A 119 -10.32 -5.88 4.31
C LEU A 119 -10.73 -7.27 3.86
N GLN A 120 -10.76 -7.51 2.55
CA GLN A 120 -11.08 -8.82 2.00
C GLN A 120 -10.11 -9.89 2.52
N ASP A 121 -8.80 -9.63 2.48
CA ASP A 121 -7.79 -10.58 2.92
C ASP A 121 -7.91 -10.86 4.42
N SER A 122 -8.31 -9.89 5.24
CA SER A 122 -8.53 -10.08 6.68
C SER A 122 -9.73 -10.99 6.99
N MET A 123 -10.68 -11.09 6.07
CA MET A 123 -11.91 -11.89 6.15
C MET A 123 -11.88 -13.14 5.27
N ALA A 124 -10.76 -13.43 4.62
CA ALA A 124 -10.65 -14.56 3.69
C ALA A 124 -10.22 -15.85 4.41
N GLY A 125 -10.85 -16.97 4.04
CA GLY A 125 -10.45 -18.31 4.49
C GLY A 125 -11.34 -18.88 5.59
N LEU A 126 -10.78 -19.80 6.39
CA LEU A 126 -11.47 -20.37 7.54
C LEU A 126 -11.18 -19.51 8.77
N GLY A 127 -12.15 -18.70 9.16
CA GLY A 127 -12.03 -17.73 10.25
C GLY A 127 -11.51 -16.38 9.77
N THR A 128 -11.41 -15.45 10.71
CA THR A 128 -11.11 -14.04 10.46
C THR A 128 -9.77 -13.67 11.12
N ARG A 129 -8.98 -12.83 10.46
CA ARG A 129 -7.80 -12.21 11.08
C ARG A 129 -8.24 -10.99 11.87
N ASP A 130 -8.84 -11.23 13.03
CA ASP A 130 -9.51 -10.20 13.84
C ASP A 130 -8.63 -8.98 14.11
N ASP A 131 -7.36 -9.18 14.48
CA ASP A 131 -6.41 -8.09 14.75
C ASP A 131 -6.17 -7.20 13.51
N ASP A 132 -6.13 -7.80 12.31
CA ASP A 132 -5.98 -7.06 11.06
C ASP A 132 -7.28 -6.31 10.73
N LEU A 133 -8.43 -6.98 10.85
CA LEU A 133 -9.74 -6.39 10.58
C LEU A 133 -10.02 -5.19 11.50
N ILE A 134 -9.78 -5.34 12.80
CA ILE A 134 -9.91 -4.29 13.81
C ILE A 134 -8.99 -3.12 13.48
N ARG A 135 -7.71 -3.40 13.22
CA ARG A 135 -6.72 -2.36 12.90
C ARG A 135 -7.12 -1.58 11.65
N LEU A 136 -7.56 -2.27 10.60
CA LEU A 136 -8.01 -1.65 9.36
C LEU A 136 -9.24 -0.75 9.58
N ILE A 137 -10.29 -1.27 10.23
CA ILE A 137 -11.52 -0.49 10.47
C ILE A 137 -11.26 0.71 11.37
N LEU A 138 -10.47 0.57 12.44
CA LEU A 138 -10.19 1.68 13.35
C LEU A 138 -9.25 2.72 12.73
N SER A 139 -8.15 2.31 12.10
CA SER A 139 -7.18 3.25 11.52
C SER A 139 -7.75 4.02 10.33
N TRP A 140 -8.80 3.50 9.69
CA TRP A 140 -9.46 4.14 8.55
C TRP A 140 -10.87 4.61 8.85
N ALA A 141 -11.31 4.61 10.12
CA ALA A 141 -12.68 4.92 10.50
C ALA A 141 -13.19 6.22 9.85
N GLU A 142 -12.41 7.29 9.96
CA GLU A 142 -12.74 8.59 9.36
C GLU A 142 -12.86 8.51 7.84
N VAL A 143 -11.98 7.75 7.17
CA VAL A 143 -12.00 7.58 5.70
C VAL A 143 -13.19 6.74 5.27
N ILE A 144 -13.49 5.64 5.98
CA ILE A 144 -14.59 4.72 5.67
C ILE A 144 -15.94 5.43 5.80
N SER A 145 -16.12 6.23 6.86
CA SER A 145 -17.40 6.89 7.13
C SER A 145 -17.60 8.17 6.30
N THR A 146 -16.53 8.77 5.75
CA THR A 146 -16.62 10.03 5.00
C THR A 146 -16.48 9.88 3.48
N LEU A 147 -15.79 8.83 3.00
CA LEU A 147 -15.62 8.61 1.57
C LEU A 147 -16.64 7.62 1.04
N ASP A 148 -17.59 8.15 0.27
CA ASP A 148 -18.64 7.39 -0.44
C ASP A 148 -18.08 6.32 -1.41
N SER A 149 -16.78 6.30 -1.67
CA SER A 149 -16.13 5.36 -2.59
C SER A 149 -15.79 4.00 -1.97
N VAL A 150 -15.71 3.87 -0.64
CA VAL A 150 -15.27 2.63 0.03
C VAL A 150 -16.28 1.50 -0.18
N PHE A 151 -17.55 1.71 0.19
CA PHE A 151 -18.60 0.70 0.08
C PHE A 151 -18.83 0.24 -1.38
N PRO A 152 -18.98 1.14 -2.38
CA PRO A 152 -19.13 0.74 -3.77
C PRO A 152 -17.90 0.01 -4.31
N THR A 153 -16.69 0.40 -3.90
CA THR A 153 -15.46 -0.28 -4.33
C THR A 153 -15.38 -1.68 -3.75
N TYR A 154 -15.73 -1.86 -2.47
CA TYR A 154 -15.82 -3.17 -1.84
C TYR A 154 -16.84 -4.06 -2.55
N GLN A 155 -18.05 -3.55 -2.79
CA GLN A 155 -19.10 -4.30 -3.47
C GLN A 155 -18.72 -4.69 -4.89
N ARG A 156 -18.12 -3.77 -5.66
CA ARG A 156 -17.66 -4.04 -7.04
C ARG A 156 -16.57 -5.11 -7.09
N LYS A 157 -15.65 -5.14 -6.11
CA LYS A 157 -14.55 -6.11 -6.08
C LYS A 157 -14.98 -7.49 -5.58
N THR A 158 -15.86 -7.54 -4.59
CA THR A 158 -16.18 -8.77 -3.86
C THR A 158 -17.56 -9.35 -4.18
N ASN A 159 -18.43 -8.59 -4.84
CA ASN A 159 -19.85 -8.86 -5.01
C ASN A 159 -20.62 -9.00 -3.69
N LYS A 160 -20.09 -8.50 -2.57
CA LYS A 160 -20.72 -8.49 -1.25
C LYS A 160 -20.78 -7.07 -0.69
N LEU A 161 -21.79 -6.76 0.11
CA LEU A 161 -21.79 -5.53 0.92
C LEU A 161 -20.74 -5.66 2.03
N LEU A 162 -20.02 -4.59 2.31
CA LEU A 162 -19.00 -4.57 3.37
C LEU A 162 -19.60 -4.90 4.74
N THR A 163 -20.74 -4.31 5.06
CA THR A 163 -21.49 -4.61 6.30
C THR A 163 -21.83 -6.08 6.39
N ASN A 164 -22.44 -6.67 5.35
CA ASN A 164 -22.78 -8.09 5.33
C ASN A 164 -21.54 -8.99 5.49
N ALA A 165 -20.40 -8.61 4.92
CA ALA A 165 -19.15 -9.35 5.08
C ALA A 165 -18.66 -9.31 6.53
N ILE A 166 -18.65 -8.13 7.17
CA ILE A 166 -18.29 -7.99 8.59
C ILE A 166 -19.27 -8.78 9.46
N GLU A 167 -20.57 -8.73 9.15
CA GLU A 167 -21.58 -9.44 9.92
C GLU A 167 -21.48 -10.96 9.83
N SER A 168 -21.03 -11.51 8.70
CA SER A 168 -20.83 -12.95 8.55
C SER A 168 -19.57 -13.45 9.27
N GLU A 169 -18.58 -12.57 9.45
CA GLU A 169 -17.28 -12.91 10.03
C GLU A 169 -17.20 -12.65 11.54
N THR A 170 -18.10 -11.82 12.08
CA THR A 170 -18.02 -11.35 13.47
C THR A 170 -19.33 -11.56 14.23
N SER A 171 -19.28 -11.55 15.57
CA SER A 171 -20.48 -11.75 16.40
C SER A 171 -20.47 -10.89 17.67
N GLY A 172 -21.60 -10.86 18.38
CA GLY A 172 -21.73 -10.18 19.68
C GLY A 172 -21.50 -8.66 19.63
N ASP A 173 -20.96 -8.12 20.73
CA ASP A 173 -20.60 -6.70 20.84
C ASP A 173 -19.50 -6.28 19.89
N TYR A 174 -18.58 -7.20 19.59
CA TYR A 174 -17.51 -6.97 18.62
C TYR A 174 -18.08 -6.61 17.24
N LYS A 175 -19.03 -7.40 16.74
CA LYS A 175 -19.75 -7.08 15.49
C LYS A 175 -20.42 -5.71 15.54
N ARG A 176 -21.18 -5.45 16.62
CA ARG A 176 -21.93 -4.19 16.79
C ARG A 176 -21.00 -2.99 16.70
N MET A 177 -19.86 -3.06 17.39
CA MET A 177 -18.85 -2.00 17.37
C MET A 177 -18.30 -1.76 15.96
N LEU A 178 -17.91 -2.81 15.23
CA LEU A 178 -17.37 -2.65 13.88
C LEU A 178 -18.38 -2.06 12.90
N ILE A 179 -19.63 -2.53 12.94
CA ILE A 179 -20.70 -2.00 12.08
C ILE A 179 -20.96 -0.53 12.38
N SER A 180 -21.06 -0.15 13.67
CA SER A 180 -21.26 1.26 14.05
C SER A 180 -20.12 2.17 13.59
N ILE A 181 -18.87 1.70 13.59
CA ILE A 181 -17.74 2.48 13.08
C ILE A 181 -17.84 2.64 11.56
N VAL A 182 -18.14 1.56 10.85
CA VAL A 182 -18.16 1.52 9.38
C VAL A 182 -19.33 2.31 8.80
N GLU A 183 -20.50 2.28 9.44
CA GLU A 183 -21.67 3.07 9.04
C GLU A 183 -21.56 4.55 9.42
N GLY A 184 -20.65 4.88 10.36
CA GLY A 184 -20.53 6.21 10.93
C GLY A 184 -21.65 6.52 11.94
N ASN A 185 -21.42 7.48 12.83
CA ASN A 185 -22.47 7.96 13.73
C ASN A 185 -23.51 8.73 12.89
N ALA A 186 -24.72 8.18 12.78
CA ALA A 186 -25.91 8.93 12.36
C ALA A 186 -26.29 10.00 13.41
#